data_AF-A0A5A8AEK6-F1
#
_entry.id   AF-A0A5A8AEK6-F1
#
_cell.length_a   1.000
_cell.length_b   1.000
_cell.length_c   1.000
_cell.angle_alpha   90.00
_cell.angle_beta   90.00
_cell.angle_gamma   90.00
#
_symmetry.space_group_name_H-M   'P 1'
#
loop_
_entity.id
_entity.type
_entity.pdbx_description
1 polymer ?
#
loop_
_entity_poly.entity_id
_entity_poly.type
_entity_poly.pdbx_seq_one_letter_code
_entity_poly.pdbx_strand_id
1 'polypeptide(L)'
;MMVSFFERFFEFQKNAHQAIFSWVSFSFGDLLYILTGIFLLYHGVALFKKRKRHSSLLAVLIGINIFYFLYQIFWGMLYFQVPIIKKLSSQKEPTTEKAKILALEYLEKCKKTRSLVKEDRNGIFIITDLRAVQKEILARQTSLPKNISGKKVPEINSFKPSLFKKVMNFTGILGYYNPFTAEAQYNSQLPNTYIPFTSAHESSHQLGFAREQEANFVGYLIGVDSKNPELRYSTEYFTLKSLLNFIVEEDPEFVKSVLRNYSLPMKRDRAYEKTFVLKHQGVLDDFFGFTNNLFLKSNQQEGSVTYSYFINLLLNYERV
;
A
#
# COMPACT_ATOMS: atom_id res chain seq x y z
N MET A 1 -15.58 3.17 -22.92
CA MET A 1 -14.67 3.78 -23.92
C MET A 1 -13.63 4.69 -23.26
N MET A 2 -14.03 5.67 -22.44
CA MET A 2 -13.11 6.61 -21.76
C MET A 2 -12.15 5.95 -20.75
N VAL A 3 -12.63 5.07 -19.87
CA VAL A 3 -11.76 4.38 -18.88
C VAL A 3 -10.67 3.54 -19.56
N SER A 4 -11.03 2.81 -20.63
CA SER A 4 -10.07 2.00 -21.39
C SER A 4 -8.97 2.83 -22.07
N PHE A 5 -9.27 4.08 -22.46
CA PHE A 5 -8.25 5.00 -22.95
C PHE A 5 -7.23 5.32 -21.86
N PHE A 6 -7.68 5.71 -20.66
CA PHE A 6 -6.78 6.02 -19.54
C PHE A 6 -6.01 4.80 -19.05
N GLU A 7 -6.61 3.60 -19.06
CA GLU A 7 -5.88 2.35 -18.80
C GLU A 7 -4.71 2.15 -19.78
N ARG A 8 -4.97 2.28 -21.10
CA ARG A 8 -3.93 2.12 -22.13
C ARG A 8 -2.86 3.20 -22.05
N PHE A 9 -3.28 4.44 -21.78
CA PHE A 9 -2.36 5.56 -21.57
C PHE A 9 -1.45 5.29 -20.37
N PHE A 10 -2.02 4.83 -19.24
CA PHE A 10 -1.25 4.49 -18.05
C PHE A 10 -0.22 3.39 -18.31
N GLU A 11 -0.55 2.37 -19.11
CA GLU A 11 0.41 1.31 -19.47
C GLU A 11 1.66 1.86 -20.18
N PHE A 12 1.52 2.90 -21.00
CA PHE A 12 2.66 3.59 -21.61
C PHE A 12 3.35 4.53 -20.61
N GLN A 13 2.57 5.35 -19.91
CA GLN A 13 3.05 6.38 -18.99
C GLN A 13 3.85 5.79 -17.82
N LYS A 14 3.36 4.71 -17.20
CA LYS A 14 4.06 4.05 -16.08
C LYS A 14 5.44 3.54 -16.48
N ASN A 15 5.58 2.96 -17.68
CA ASN A 15 6.85 2.46 -18.18
C ASN A 15 7.83 3.61 -18.44
N ALA A 16 7.37 4.68 -19.10
CA ALA A 16 8.19 5.86 -19.36
C ALA A 16 8.65 6.53 -18.05
N HIS A 17 7.74 6.73 -17.10
CA HIS A 17 8.07 7.34 -15.80
C HIS A 17 9.06 6.49 -15.00
N GLN A 18 8.82 5.18 -14.89
CA GLN A 18 9.76 4.30 -14.19
C GLN A 18 11.12 4.26 -14.87
N ALA A 19 11.18 4.25 -16.20
CA ALA A 19 12.45 4.31 -16.93
C ALA A 19 13.23 5.59 -16.67
N ILE A 20 12.56 6.74 -16.52
CA ILE A 20 13.18 8.05 -16.24
C ILE A 20 13.63 8.15 -14.78
N PHE A 21 12.74 7.84 -13.83
CA PHE A 21 12.96 8.13 -12.40
C PHE A 21 13.63 6.99 -11.63
N SER A 22 13.70 5.78 -12.16
CA SER A 22 14.40 4.67 -11.47
C SER A 22 15.89 4.92 -11.27
N TRP A 23 16.53 5.72 -12.13
CA TRP A 23 17.98 5.99 -12.15
C TRP A 23 18.46 6.78 -10.94
N VAL A 24 17.61 7.60 -10.32
CA VAL A 24 17.96 8.37 -9.13
C VAL A 24 17.74 7.55 -7.86
N SER A 25 18.61 7.65 -6.87
CA SER A 25 18.54 6.82 -5.65
C SER A 25 17.59 7.33 -4.57
N PHE A 26 16.97 8.50 -4.76
CA PHE A 26 16.05 9.13 -3.83
C PHE A 26 14.65 9.27 -4.45
N SER A 27 13.62 9.50 -3.63
CA SER A 27 12.25 9.74 -4.12
C SER A 27 12.14 11.09 -4.83
N PHE A 28 12.09 11.09 -6.15
CA PHE A 28 11.94 12.32 -6.94
C PHE A 28 10.53 12.91 -6.77
N GLY A 29 9.53 12.05 -6.61
CA GLY A 29 8.16 12.43 -6.33
C GLY A 29 8.02 13.22 -5.02
N ASP A 30 8.80 12.87 -4.00
CA ASP A 30 8.81 13.61 -2.74
C ASP A 30 9.46 14.98 -2.90
N LEU A 31 10.52 15.06 -3.71
CA LEU A 31 11.12 16.34 -4.08
C LEU A 31 10.10 17.23 -4.80
N LEU A 32 9.30 16.67 -5.73
CA LEU A 32 8.23 17.40 -6.39
C LEU A 32 7.18 17.93 -5.38
N TYR A 33 6.82 17.13 -4.38
CA TYR A 33 5.92 17.57 -3.31
C TYR A 33 6.54 18.67 -2.44
N ILE A 34 7.83 18.59 -2.11
CA ILE A 34 8.55 19.66 -1.39
C ILE A 34 8.53 20.96 -2.20
N LEU A 35 8.85 20.89 -3.50
CA LEU A 35 8.84 22.05 -4.40
C LEU A 35 7.43 22.66 -4.50
N THR A 36 6.40 21.82 -4.56
CA THR A 36 5.00 22.26 -4.54
C THR A 36 4.65 22.95 -3.23
N GLY A 37 5.12 22.44 -2.09
CA GLY A 37 4.96 23.07 -0.78
C GLY A 37 5.66 24.43 -0.70
N ILE A 38 6.88 24.56 -1.23
CA ILE A 38 7.61 25.83 -1.30
C ILE A 38 6.85 26.84 -2.18
N PHE A 39 6.36 26.41 -3.33
CA PHE A 39 5.53 27.25 -4.22
C PHE A 39 4.29 27.77 -3.50
N LEU A 40 3.55 26.89 -2.82
CA LEU A 40 2.35 27.25 -2.06
C LEU A 40 2.67 28.17 -0.89
N LEU A 41 3.77 27.95 -0.16
CA LEU A 41 4.20 28.80 0.94
C LEU A 41 4.58 30.20 0.46
N TYR A 42 5.37 30.30 -0.61
CA TYR A 42 5.77 31.58 -1.19
C TYR A 42 4.55 32.41 -1.61
N HIS A 43 3.62 31.79 -2.35
CA HIS A 43 2.42 32.49 -2.79
C HIS A 43 1.45 32.76 -1.64
N GLY A 44 1.34 31.85 -0.66
CA GLY A 44 0.54 32.03 0.55
C GLY A 44 0.99 33.24 1.37
N VAL A 45 2.29 33.40 1.61
CA VAL A 45 2.84 34.60 2.26
C VAL A 45 2.60 35.86 1.40
N ALA A 46 2.72 35.74 0.07
CA ALA A 46 2.48 36.85 -0.83
C ALA A 46 1.01 37.29 -0.93
N LEU A 47 0.03 36.47 -0.52
CA LEU A 47 -1.39 36.86 -0.42
C LEU A 47 -1.63 37.99 0.60
N PHE A 48 -0.81 38.04 1.65
CA PHE A 48 -0.87 39.09 2.67
C PHE A 48 -0.29 40.42 2.16
N LYS A 49 0.49 40.42 1.07
CA LYS A 49 1.04 41.64 0.46
C LYS A 49 0.05 42.21 -0.57
N LYS A 50 -0.60 43.34 -0.24
CA LYS A 50 -1.63 43.99 -1.10
C LYS A 50 -1.27 44.04 -2.59
N ARG A 51 -0.02 44.40 -2.93
CA ARG A 51 0.45 44.50 -4.33
C ARG A 51 0.57 43.16 -5.07
N LYS A 52 0.80 42.04 -4.36
CA LYS A 52 0.99 40.70 -4.95
C LYS A 52 -0.22 39.78 -4.77
N ARG A 53 -1.26 40.21 -4.06
CA ARG A 53 -2.40 39.37 -3.68
C ARG A 53 -3.09 38.74 -4.88
N HIS A 54 -3.52 39.54 -5.86
CA HIS A 54 -4.25 39.03 -7.03
C HIS A 54 -3.39 38.08 -7.87
N SER A 55 -2.15 38.46 -8.16
CA SER A 55 -1.22 37.60 -8.92
C SER A 55 -0.91 36.30 -8.20
N SER A 56 -0.74 36.33 -6.87
CA SER A 56 -0.47 35.12 -6.09
C SER A 56 -1.70 34.23 -5.97
N LEU A 57 -2.90 34.80 -5.81
CA LEU A 57 -4.13 34.02 -5.78
C LEU A 57 -4.34 33.31 -7.12
N LEU A 58 -4.16 34.03 -8.23
CA LEU A 58 -4.28 33.46 -9.57
C LEU A 58 -3.24 32.36 -9.80
N ALA A 59 -1.98 32.57 -9.38
CA ALA A 59 -0.93 31.56 -9.49
C ALA A 59 -1.26 30.30 -8.69
N VAL A 60 -1.78 30.43 -7.47
CA VAL A 60 -2.21 29.28 -6.65
C VAL A 60 -3.37 28.53 -7.31
N LEU A 61 -4.40 29.25 -7.78
CA LEU A 61 -5.55 28.62 -8.44
C LEU A 61 -5.14 27.89 -9.73
N ILE A 62 -4.29 28.51 -10.56
CA ILE A 62 -3.74 27.87 -11.77
C ILE A 62 -2.92 26.63 -11.38
N GLY A 63 -2.03 26.76 -10.40
CA GLY A 63 -1.19 25.66 -9.93
C GLY A 63 -2.00 24.47 -9.43
N ILE A 64 -3.03 24.71 -8.60
CA ILE A 64 -3.94 23.68 -8.11
C ILE A 64 -4.68 23.01 -9.28
N ASN A 65 -5.17 23.78 -10.25
CA ASN A 65 -5.86 23.21 -11.41
C ASN A 65 -4.95 22.34 -12.28
N ILE A 66 -3.72 22.82 -12.58
CA ILE A 66 -2.74 22.03 -13.33
C ILE A 66 -2.40 20.74 -12.58
N PHE A 67 -2.11 20.84 -11.28
CA PHE A 67 -1.76 19.69 -10.47
C PHE A 67 -2.89 18.66 -10.42
N TYR A 68 -4.13 19.10 -10.18
CA TYR A 68 -5.30 18.23 -10.15
C TYR A 68 -5.57 17.59 -11.52
N PHE A 69 -5.46 18.36 -12.61
CA PHE A 69 -5.64 17.86 -13.96
C PHE A 69 -4.61 16.78 -14.32
N LEU A 70 -3.33 17.02 -14.00
CA LEU A 70 -2.26 16.02 -14.19
C LEU A 70 -2.51 14.77 -13.34
N TYR A 71 -2.92 14.94 -12.08
CA TYR A 71 -3.30 13.81 -11.22
C TYR A 71 -4.43 12.98 -11.84
N GLN A 72 -5.48 13.62 -12.37
CA GLN A 72 -6.59 12.90 -12.99
C GLN A 72 -6.14 12.09 -14.21
N ILE A 73 -5.32 12.68 -15.09
CA ILE A 73 -4.79 12.00 -16.28
C ILE A 73 -3.85 10.86 -15.92
N PHE A 74 -2.95 11.05 -14.96
CA PHE A 74 -1.92 10.06 -14.60
C PHE A 74 -2.42 8.97 -13.65
N TRP A 75 -3.48 9.23 -12.88
CA TRP A 75 -3.92 8.29 -11.84
C TRP A 75 -5.42 8.30 -11.54
N GLY A 76 -6.04 9.47 -11.37
CA GLY A 76 -7.41 9.56 -10.88
C GLY A 76 -8.43 8.75 -11.69
N MET A 77 -8.27 8.70 -13.02
CA MET A 77 -9.15 7.92 -13.89
C MET A 77 -9.05 6.39 -13.69
N LEU A 78 -8.01 5.88 -13.04
CA LEU A 78 -7.83 4.45 -12.75
C LEU A 78 -8.75 3.96 -11.62
N TYR A 79 -9.32 4.83 -10.81
CA TYR A 79 -10.33 4.45 -9.80
C TYR A 79 -11.65 3.97 -10.42
N PHE A 80 -11.85 4.19 -11.73
CA PHE A 80 -13.06 3.79 -12.46
C PHE A 80 -12.90 2.46 -13.23
N GLN A 81 -11.75 1.79 -13.10
CA GLN A 81 -11.54 0.47 -13.70
C GLN A 81 -12.51 -0.56 -13.12
N VAL A 82 -12.82 -1.61 -13.91
CA VAL A 82 -13.66 -2.73 -13.47
C VAL A 82 -13.04 -3.39 -12.23
N PRO A 83 -13.78 -3.48 -11.09
CA PRO A 83 -13.24 -4.05 -9.87
C PRO A 83 -12.81 -5.52 -9.99
N ILE A 84 -11.78 -5.94 -9.25
CA ILE A 84 -11.23 -7.31 -9.28
C ILE A 84 -12.28 -8.36 -8.90
N ILE A 85 -13.19 -8.04 -7.98
CA ILE A 85 -14.26 -8.98 -7.56
C ILE A 85 -15.10 -9.48 -8.75
N LYS A 86 -15.26 -8.67 -9.81
CA LYS A 86 -15.97 -9.06 -11.03
C LYS A 86 -15.20 -10.05 -11.90
N LYS A 87 -13.90 -10.25 -11.64
CA LYS A 87 -13.01 -11.19 -12.31
C LYS A 87 -12.84 -12.51 -11.55
N LEU A 88 -13.32 -12.57 -10.30
CA LEU A 88 -13.31 -13.78 -9.50
C LEU A 88 -14.46 -14.71 -9.89
N SER A 89 -14.23 -16.01 -9.74
CA SER A 89 -15.25 -17.05 -10.04
C SER A 89 -16.40 -17.06 -9.03
N SER A 90 -16.21 -16.45 -7.86
CA SER A 90 -17.23 -16.30 -6.82
C SER A 90 -17.31 -14.84 -6.39
N GLN A 91 -18.51 -14.41 -6.01
CA GLN A 91 -18.81 -13.07 -5.47
C GLN A 91 -19.73 -13.22 -4.25
N LYS A 92 -19.48 -14.24 -3.43
CA LYS A 92 -20.23 -14.47 -2.19
C LYS A 92 -19.81 -13.46 -1.14
N GLU A 93 -20.73 -13.06 -0.29
CA GLU A 93 -20.40 -12.26 0.89
C GLU A 93 -19.42 -13.02 1.80
N PRO A 94 -18.46 -12.31 2.43
CA PRO A 94 -17.48 -12.92 3.30
C PRO A 94 -18.16 -13.49 4.55
N THR A 95 -17.84 -14.74 4.92
CA THR A 95 -18.36 -15.37 6.15
C THR A 95 -17.26 -15.52 7.18
N THR A 96 -17.63 -15.32 8.45
CA THR A 96 -16.73 -15.45 9.59
C THR A 96 -16.21 -16.87 9.74
N GLU A 97 -16.99 -17.89 9.41
CA GLU A 97 -16.55 -19.29 9.43
C GLU A 97 -15.41 -19.54 8.46
N LYS A 98 -15.53 -19.07 7.21
CA LYS A 98 -14.47 -19.23 6.22
C LYS A 98 -13.22 -18.44 6.61
N ALA A 99 -13.41 -17.23 7.16
CA ALA A 99 -12.31 -16.43 7.69
C ALA A 99 -11.57 -17.14 8.84
N LYS A 100 -12.29 -17.80 9.76
CA LYS A 100 -11.70 -18.57 10.86
C LYS A 100 -10.84 -19.74 10.36
N ILE A 101 -11.32 -20.48 9.35
CA ILE A 101 -10.54 -21.59 8.77
C ILE A 101 -9.23 -21.06 8.17
N LEU A 102 -9.30 -20.02 7.33
CA LEU A 102 -8.10 -19.40 6.77
C LEU A 102 -7.18 -18.81 7.84
N ALA A 103 -7.72 -18.22 8.90
CA ALA A 103 -6.91 -17.66 9.97
C ALA A 103 -6.06 -18.74 10.66
N LEU A 104 -6.59 -19.95 10.84
CA LEU A 104 -5.83 -21.08 11.37
C LEU A 104 -4.78 -21.58 10.38
N GLU A 105 -5.10 -21.66 9.09
CA GLU A 105 -4.11 -22.01 8.06
C GLU A 105 -2.96 -20.99 7.99
N TYR A 106 -3.29 -19.69 7.99
CA TYR A 106 -2.31 -18.62 7.97
C TYR A 106 -1.50 -18.53 9.26
N LEU A 107 -2.06 -18.91 10.41
CA LEU A 107 -1.30 -19.06 11.65
C LEU A 107 -0.18 -20.09 11.46
N GLU A 108 -0.48 -21.27 10.91
CA GLU A 108 0.52 -22.32 10.70
C GLU A 108 1.54 -21.95 9.61
N LYS A 109 1.09 -21.32 8.52
CA LYS A 109 2.00 -20.76 7.49
C LYS A 109 2.95 -19.74 8.11
N CYS A 110 2.43 -18.78 8.89
CA CYS A 110 3.24 -17.79 9.58
C CYS A 110 4.27 -18.43 10.52
N LYS A 111 3.87 -19.43 11.33
CA LYS A 111 4.80 -20.13 12.23
C LYS A 111 5.94 -20.78 11.44
N LYS A 112 5.60 -21.43 10.32
CA LYS A 112 6.56 -22.10 9.45
C LYS A 112 7.50 -21.10 8.75
N THR A 113 6.97 -20.04 8.13
CA THR A 113 7.83 -19.08 7.41
C THR A 113 8.64 -18.23 8.39
N ARG A 114 8.10 -17.91 9.58
CA ARG A 114 8.84 -17.17 10.60
C ARG A 114 10.09 -17.88 11.09
N SER A 115 10.15 -19.22 11.03
CA SER A 115 11.35 -19.98 11.40
C SER A 115 12.45 -19.95 10.31
N LEU A 116 12.12 -19.51 9.10
CA LEU A 116 13.05 -19.42 7.96
C LEU A 116 13.73 -18.06 7.84
N VAL A 117 13.18 -17.03 8.48
CA VAL A 117 13.68 -15.65 8.43
C VAL A 117 14.62 -15.35 9.60
N LYS A 118 15.49 -14.35 9.41
CA LYS A 118 16.45 -13.94 10.44
C LYS A 118 15.80 -13.02 11.47
N GLU A 119 16.42 -12.95 12.63
CA GLU A 119 16.03 -12.08 13.72
C GLU A 119 17.22 -11.33 14.31
N ASP A 120 16.94 -10.19 14.95
CA ASP A 120 17.92 -9.41 15.69
C ASP A 120 18.23 -10.04 17.06
N ARG A 121 19.08 -9.37 17.84
CA ARG A 121 19.44 -9.79 19.21
C ARG A 121 18.24 -9.88 20.18
N ASN A 122 17.13 -9.22 19.88
CA ASN A 122 15.90 -9.27 20.67
C ASN A 122 14.94 -10.36 20.16
N GLY A 123 15.34 -11.11 19.13
CA GLY A 123 14.50 -12.12 18.49
C GLY A 123 13.35 -11.53 17.66
N ILE A 124 13.49 -10.29 17.18
CA ILE A 124 12.54 -9.61 16.30
C ILE A 124 12.98 -9.82 14.85
N PHE A 125 12.04 -10.10 13.95
CA PHE A 125 12.29 -10.27 12.53
C PHE A 125 13.06 -9.08 11.93
N ILE A 126 14.07 -9.39 11.11
CA ILE A 126 14.82 -8.41 10.33
C ILE A 126 14.88 -8.80 8.85
N ILE A 127 14.83 -7.78 7.99
CA ILE A 127 15.12 -7.92 6.56
C ILE A 127 16.63 -7.93 6.39
N THR A 128 17.16 -8.97 5.76
CA THR A 128 18.59 -9.11 5.52
C THR A 128 19.02 -8.57 4.16
N ASP A 129 18.14 -8.67 3.16
CA ASP A 129 18.38 -8.15 1.81
C ASP A 129 17.10 -7.59 1.19
N LEU A 130 16.89 -6.29 1.38
CA LEU A 130 15.75 -5.59 0.81
C LEU A 130 15.77 -5.59 -0.73
N ARG A 131 16.95 -5.63 -1.37
CA ARG A 131 17.03 -5.68 -2.84
C ARG A 131 16.55 -7.03 -3.36
N ALA A 132 16.88 -8.12 -2.66
CA ALA A 132 16.36 -9.45 -3.00
C ALA A 132 14.83 -9.52 -2.85
N VAL A 133 14.27 -8.90 -1.81
CA VAL A 133 12.80 -8.77 -1.64
C VAL A 133 12.18 -8.02 -2.82
N GLN A 134 12.72 -6.84 -3.17
CA GLN A 134 12.20 -6.04 -4.29
C GLN A 134 12.32 -6.74 -5.64
N LYS A 135 13.44 -7.44 -5.89
CA LYS A 135 13.64 -8.23 -7.10
C LYS A 135 12.62 -9.36 -7.21
N GLU A 136 12.35 -10.04 -6.09
CA GLU A 136 11.33 -11.08 -6.04
C GLU A 136 9.93 -10.51 -6.27
N ILE A 137 9.60 -9.33 -5.73
CA ILE A 137 8.33 -8.64 -6.02
C ILE A 137 8.16 -8.44 -7.53
N LEU A 138 9.17 -7.88 -8.21
CA LEU A 138 9.13 -7.66 -9.66
C LEU A 138 8.98 -8.98 -10.44
N ALA A 139 9.72 -10.02 -10.05
CA ALA A 139 9.60 -11.33 -10.67
C ALA A 139 8.18 -11.91 -10.50
N ARG A 140 7.59 -11.79 -9.31
CA ARG A 140 6.24 -12.29 -9.01
C ARG A 140 5.13 -11.53 -9.73
N GLN A 141 5.31 -10.25 -10.07
CA GLN A 141 4.36 -9.50 -10.89
C GLN A 141 4.10 -10.19 -12.25
N THR A 142 5.15 -10.78 -12.87
CA THR A 142 5.02 -11.52 -14.14
C THR A 142 4.20 -12.81 -14.03
N SER A 143 4.05 -13.32 -12.81
CA SER A 143 3.36 -14.57 -12.49
C SER A 143 1.93 -14.36 -11.97
N LEU A 144 1.42 -13.13 -11.99
CA LEU A 144 0.05 -12.85 -11.57
C LEU A 144 -0.96 -13.63 -12.44
N PRO A 145 -2.05 -14.16 -11.86
CA PRO A 145 -3.04 -14.91 -12.63
C PRO A 145 -3.63 -14.05 -13.76
N LYS A 146 -3.61 -14.58 -15.00
CA LYS A 146 -4.05 -13.84 -16.21
C LYS A 146 -5.51 -13.38 -16.16
N ASN A 147 -6.36 -14.12 -15.45
CA ASN A 147 -7.76 -13.75 -15.23
C ASN A 147 -7.91 -12.55 -14.28
N ILE A 148 -6.93 -12.28 -13.42
CA ILE A 148 -6.91 -11.13 -12.50
C ILE A 148 -6.24 -9.92 -13.16
N SER A 149 -5.04 -10.13 -13.73
CA SER A 149 -4.22 -9.08 -14.32
C SER A 149 -3.79 -9.44 -15.74
N GLY A 150 -4.19 -8.61 -16.71
CA GLY A 150 -3.62 -8.56 -18.06
C GLY A 150 -2.70 -7.35 -18.29
N LYS A 151 -2.27 -6.69 -17.21
CA LYS A 151 -1.47 -5.46 -17.26
C LYS A 151 -0.01 -5.78 -17.62
N LYS A 152 0.68 -4.89 -18.33
CA LYS A 152 2.10 -5.08 -18.65
C LYS A 152 2.92 -4.85 -17.40
N VAL A 153 3.99 -5.64 -17.24
CA VAL A 153 4.94 -5.54 -16.14
C VAL A 153 6.22 -4.92 -16.69
N PRO A 154 6.62 -3.71 -16.26
CA PRO A 154 7.83 -3.07 -16.75
C PRO A 154 9.13 -3.76 -16.29
N GLU A 155 9.10 -4.51 -15.18
CA GLU A 155 10.26 -5.13 -14.54
C GLU A 155 11.36 -4.12 -14.13
N ILE A 156 10.99 -2.85 -13.95
CA ILE A 156 11.89 -1.77 -13.52
C ILE A 156 11.78 -1.58 -12.01
N ASN A 157 12.90 -1.66 -11.29
CA ASN A 157 12.92 -1.35 -9.86
C ASN A 157 12.81 0.17 -9.64
N SER A 158 11.62 0.61 -9.27
CA SER A 158 11.32 2.00 -8.87
C SER A 158 10.77 2.09 -7.44
N PHE A 159 11.30 1.28 -6.53
CA PHE A 159 11.01 1.39 -5.09
C PHE A 159 11.91 2.45 -4.45
N LYS A 160 11.34 3.44 -3.76
CA LYS A 160 12.09 4.55 -3.18
C LYS A 160 11.78 4.72 -1.69
N PRO A 161 12.78 4.77 -0.80
CA PRO A 161 12.53 5.19 0.57
C PRO A 161 12.06 6.65 0.55
N SER A 162 10.92 6.93 1.17
CA SER A 162 10.37 8.29 1.20
C SER A 162 11.30 9.25 1.97
N LEU A 163 11.43 10.47 1.46
CA LEU A 163 12.05 11.60 2.17
C LEU A 163 11.21 12.01 3.40
N PHE A 164 9.90 11.72 3.39
CA PHE A 164 8.96 12.02 4.47
C PHE A 164 8.84 10.90 5.52
N LYS A 165 9.65 9.84 5.45
CA LYS A 165 9.59 8.66 6.36
C LYS A 165 9.39 8.97 7.84
N LYS A 166 10.03 10.04 8.36
CA LYS A 166 9.87 10.46 9.76
C LYS A 166 8.47 10.98 10.07
N VAL A 167 7.92 11.79 9.16
CA VAL A 167 6.55 12.33 9.27
C VAL A 167 5.56 11.19 9.12
N MET A 168 5.76 10.31 8.12
CA MET A 168 4.89 9.16 7.83
C MET A 168 4.66 8.24 9.04
N ASN A 169 5.64 8.11 9.95
CA ASN A 169 5.46 7.34 11.19
C ASN A 169 4.24 7.81 12.00
N PHE A 170 3.91 9.09 11.95
CA PHE A 170 2.82 9.72 12.70
C PHE A 170 1.53 9.90 11.90
N THR A 171 1.45 9.38 10.66
CA THR A 171 0.28 9.59 9.79
C THR A 171 -0.49 8.30 9.48
N GLY A 172 0.01 7.15 9.94
CA GLY A 172 -0.53 5.84 9.59
C GLY A 172 -0.23 5.40 8.14
N ILE A 173 0.44 6.24 7.33
CA ILE A 173 0.77 5.93 5.94
C ILE A 173 2.07 5.11 5.92
N LEU A 174 1.97 3.87 5.44
CA LEU A 174 3.12 2.95 5.37
C LEU A 174 3.95 3.14 4.10
N GLY A 175 3.27 3.48 3.01
CA GLY A 175 3.82 3.72 1.68
C GLY A 175 2.81 4.49 0.85
N TYR A 176 3.21 4.90 -0.35
CA TYR A 176 2.29 5.40 -1.37
C TYR A 176 2.92 5.30 -2.74
N TYR A 177 2.07 5.22 -3.76
CA TYR A 177 2.45 5.39 -5.15
C TYR A 177 2.42 6.87 -5.53
N ASN A 178 3.49 7.36 -6.16
CA ASN A 178 3.50 8.73 -6.67
C ASN A 178 2.97 8.78 -8.11
N PRO A 179 1.83 9.45 -8.35
CA PRO A 179 1.18 9.49 -9.66
C PRO A 179 1.97 10.26 -10.71
N PHE A 180 2.88 11.15 -10.31
CA PHE A 180 3.67 11.97 -11.23
C PHE A 180 4.99 11.33 -11.65
N THR A 181 5.52 10.40 -10.85
CA THR A 181 6.83 9.76 -11.10
C THR A 181 6.77 8.25 -11.23
N ALA A 182 5.61 7.64 -10.98
CA ALA A 182 5.40 6.20 -10.95
C ALA A 182 6.35 5.43 -9.99
N GLU A 183 6.88 6.13 -8.99
CA GLU A 183 7.67 5.55 -7.91
C GLU A 183 6.75 4.87 -6.89
N ALA A 184 7.20 3.75 -6.34
CA ALA A 184 6.61 3.11 -5.16
C ALA A 184 7.38 3.59 -3.92
N GLN A 185 6.86 4.61 -3.25
CA GLN A 185 7.45 5.14 -2.04
C GLN A 185 7.07 4.29 -0.83
N TYR A 186 8.04 4.02 0.04
CA TYR A 186 7.77 3.34 1.30
C TYR A 186 8.49 4.01 2.48
N ASN A 187 7.90 3.88 3.65
CA ASN A 187 8.51 4.32 4.89
C ASN A 187 9.58 3.30 5.35
N SER A 188 10.84 3.62 5.07
CA SER A 188 12.00 2.80 5.49
C SER A 188 12.24 2.72 7.02
N GLN A 189 11.45 3.41 7.85
CA GLN A 189 11.54 3.33 9.32
C GLN A 189 10.49 2.41 9.96
N LEU A 190 9.63 1.80 9.15
CA LEU A 190 8.65 0.85 9.64
C LEU A 190 9.32 -0.39 10.27
N PRO A 191 8.62 -1.09 11.17
CA PRO A 191 8.97 -2.46 11.52
C PRO A 191 9.22 -3.32 10.28
N ASN A 192 10.25 -4.15 10.33
CA ASN A 192 10.65 -5.03 9.22
C ASN A 192 9.50 -5.94 8.75
N THR A 193 8.57 -6.31 9.64
CA THR A 193 7.36 -7.08 9.32
C THR A 193 6.42 -6.37 8.33
N TYR A 194 6.45 -5.04 8.23
CA TYR A 194 5.60 -4.28 7.32
C TYR A 194 6.24 -4.05 5.95
N ILE A 195 7.54 -3.75 5.90
CA ILE A 195 8.21 -3.23 4.70
C ILE A 195 8.03 -4.12 3.46
N PRO A 196 8.19 -5.47 3.51
CA PRO A 196 8.07 -6.31 2.31
C PRO A 196 6.66 -6.31 1.73
N PHE A 197 5.63 -6.50 2.57
CA PHE A 197 4.24 -6.44 2.11
C PHE A 197 3.85 -5.05 1.64
N THR A 198 4.22 -3.98 2.36
CA THR A 198 4.02 -2.61 1.89
C THR A 198 4.66 -2.40 0.52
N SER A 199 5.88 -2.89 0.30
CA SER A 199 6.53 -2.80 -1.02
C SER A 199 5.73 -3.54 -2.09
N ALA A 200 5.21 -4.74 -1.80
CA ALA A 200 4.37 -5.48 -2.74
C ALA A 200 3.05 -4.75 -3.05
N HIS A 201 2.43 -4.16 -2.03
CA HIS A 201 1.24 -3.30 -2.15
C HIS A 201 1.51 -2.09 -3.06
N GLU A 202 2.55 -1.30 -2.79
CA GLU A 202 2.87 -0.13 -3.62
C GLU A 202 3.26 -0.52 -5.06
N SER A 203 3.88 -1.71 -5.23
CA SER A 203 4.15 -2.26 -6.55
C SER A 203 2.87 -2.61 -7.33
N SER A 204 1.78 -2.90 -6.62
CA SER A 204 0.47 -3.16 -7.23
C SER A 204 -0.14 -1.86 -7.78
N HIS A 205 0.05 -0.75 -7.06
CA HIS A 205 -0.29 0.56 -7.59
C HIS A 205 0.55 0.92 -8.82
N GLN A 206 1.84 0.59 -8.84
CA GLN A 206 2.69 0.73 -10.03
C GLN A 206 2.17 -0.05 -11.25
N LEU A 207 1.50 -1.18 -11.04
CA LEU A 207 0.84 -1.90 -12.13
C LEU A 207 -0.43 -1.18 -12.60
N GLY A 208 -1.06 -0.34 -11.78
CA GLY A 208 -2.25 0.44 -12.11
C GLY A 208 -3.52 -0.05 -11.41
N PHE A 209 -3.39 -0.76 -10.28
CA PHE A 209 -4.51 -1.08 -9.40
C PHE A 209 -4.69 0.08 -8.42
N ALA A 210 -5.64 0.98 -8.67
CA ALA A 210 -5.75 2.22 -7.90
C ALA A 210 -6.43 2.06 -6.53
N ARG A 211 -7.32 1.07 -6.39
CA ARG A 211 -8.04 0.86 -5.13
C ARG A 211 -7.14 0.18 -4.10
N GLU A 212 -7.03 0.75 -2.91
CA GLU A 212 -6.21 0.24 -1.80
C GLU A 212 -6.42 -1.25 -1.51
N GLN A 213 -7.68 -1.69 -1.48
CA GLN A 213 -8.02 -3.08 -1.15
C GLN A 213 -7.72 -4.05 -2.31
N GLU A 214 -7.76 -3.57 -3.56
CA GLU A 214 -7.29 -4.34 -4.72
C GLU A 214 -5.76 -4.40 -4.75
N ALA A 215 -5.08 -3.31 -4.38
CA ALA A 215 -3.64 -3.28 -4.22
C ALA A 215 -3.17 -4.22 -3.09
N ASN A 216 -3.89 -4.28 -1.97
CA ASN A 216 -3.70 -5.30 -0.93
C ASN A 216 -3.85 -6.72 -1.50
N PHE A 217 -4.89 -6.97 -2.29
CA PHE A 217 -5.13 -8.28 -2.87
C PHE A 217 -4.06 -8.69 -3.89
N VAL A 218 -3.62 -7.76 -4.75
CA VAL A 218 -2.54 -8.03 -5.71
C VAL A 218 -1.20 -8.18 -4.98
N GLY A 219 -0.92 -7.37 -3.96
CA GLY A 219 0.25 -7.53 -3.09
C GLY A 219 0.27 -8.87 -2.35
N TYR A 220 -0.91 -9.36 -1.94
CA TYR A 220 -1.10 -10.71 -1.43
C TYR A 220 -0.70 -11.77 -2.47
N LEU A 221 -1.23 -11.71 -3.69
CA LEU A 221 -0.90 -12.66 -4.77
C LEU A 221 0.59 -12.65 -5.14
N ILE A 222 1.24 -11.49 -5.07
CA ILE A 222 2.68 -11.33 -5.28
C ILE A 222 3.45 -12.12 -4.21
N GLY A 223 3.09 -11.94 -2.94
CA GLY A 223 3.90 -12.43 -1.81
C GLY A 223 3.57 -13.81 -1.27
N VAL A 224 2.32 -14.29 -1.37
CA VAL A 224 1.87 -15.51 -0.69
C VAL A 224 2.64 -16.77 -1.12
N ASP A 225 2.96 -16.88 -2.41
CA ASP A 225 3.75 -17.97 -2.99
C ASP A 225 5.18 -17.55 -3.34
N SER A 226 5.68 -16.49 -2.70
CA SER A 226 7.03 -16.00 -2.95
C SER A 226 8.10 -17.01 -2.54
N LYS A 227 9.18 -17.06 -3.33
CA LYS A 227 10.39 -17.82 -3.00
C LYS A 227 11.25 -17.12 -1.95
N ASN A 228 11.10 -15.80 -1.78
CA ASN A 228 11.77 -15.05 -0.73
C ASN A 228 11.01 -15.22 0.60
N PRO A 229 11.62 -15.82 1.64
CA PRO A 229 10.94 -16.09 2.90
C PRO A 229 10.58 -14.81 3.67
N GLU A 230 11.31 -13.71 3.50
CA GLU A 230 11.04 -12.42 4.15
C GLU A 230 9.77 -11.77 3.59
N LEU A 231 9.61 -11.80 2.26
CA LEU A 231 8.39 -11.36 1.59
C LEU A 231 7.20 -12.25 1.98
N ARG A 232 7.38 -13.57 1.86
CA ARG A 232 6.31 -14.53 2.19
C ARG A 232 5.84 -14.39 3.64
N TYR A 233 6.77 -14.26 4.60
CA TYR A 233 6.40 -14.08 6.00
C TYR A 233 5.62 -12.79 6.23
N SER A 234 6.10 -11.67 5.69
CA SER A 234 5.41 -10.38 5.80
C SER A 234 3.99 -10.43 5.21
N THR A 235 3.82 -11.07 4.05
CA THR A 235 2.52 -11.26 3.40
C THR A 235 1.59 -12.16 4.19
N GLU A 236 2.04 -13.35 4.61
CA GLU A 236 1.25 -14.27 5.44
C GLU A 236 0.83 -13.60 6.75
N TYR A 237 1.74 -12.83 7.36
CA TYR A 237 1.48 -12.15 8.62
C TYR A 237 0.51 -10.98 8.46
N PHE A 238 0.60 -10.21 7.36
CA PHE A 238 -0.42 -9.22 7.01
C PHE A 238 -1.79 -9.88 6.81
N THR A 239 -1.85 -10.97 6.03
CA THR A 239 -3.10 -11.69 5.77
C THR A 239 -3.73 -12.22 7.05
N LEU A 240 -2.94 -12.82 7.94
CA LEU A 240 -3.41 -13.29 9.25
C LEU A 240 -3.98 -12.13 10.08
N LYS A 241 -3.27 -11.00 10.17
CA LYS A 241 -3.75 -9.82 10.91
C LYS A 241 -5.06 -9.29 10.32
N SER A 242 -5.18 -9.22 9.00
CA SER A 242 -6.40 -8.78 8.32
C SER A 242 -7.59 -9.70 8.58
N LEU A 243 -7.39 -11.03 8.55
CA LEU A 243 -8.42 -12.01 8.90
C LEU A 243 -8.85 -11.86 10.37
N LEU A 244 -7.90 -11.73 11.29
CA LEU A 244 -8.22 -11.56 12.71
C LEU A 244 -8.96 -10.24 12.98
N ASN A 245 -8.61 -9.15 12.30
CA ASN A 245 -9.33 -7.88 12.40
C ASN A 245 -10.75 -7.97 11.84
N PHE A 246 -10.99 -8.80 10.83
CA PHE A 246 -12.35 -9.05 10.33
C PHE A 246 -13.18 -9.88 11.33
N ILE A 247 -12.57 -10.90 11.94
CA ILE A 247 -13.27 -11.82 12.86
C ILE A 247 -13.55 -11.17 14.23
N VAL A 248 -12.74 -10.20 14.68
CA VAL A 248 -12.79 -9.68 16.06
C VAL A 248 -14.13 -9.05 16.44
N GLU A 249 -14.84 -8.47 15.48
CA GLU A 249 -16.15 -7.86 15.70
C GLU A 249 -17.22 -8.89 16.07
N GLU A 250 -17.11 -10.12 15.55
CA GLU A 250 -18.10 -11.19 15.75
C GLU A 250 -17.64 -12.23 16.78
N ASP A 251 -16.35 -12.60 16.78
CA ASP A 251 -15.79 -13.61 17.70
C ASP A 251 -14.41 -13.17 18.26
N PRO A 252 -14.39 -12.28 19.26
CA PRO A 252 -13.16 -11.83 19.89
C PRO A 252 -12.44 -12.94 20.67
N GLU A 253 -13.15 -13.98 21.14
CA GLU A 253 -12.54 -15.10 21.87
C GLU A 253 -11.74 -16.00 20.93
N PHE A 254 -12.24 -16.26 19.72
CA PHE A 254 -11.46 -16.91 18.67
C PHE A 254 -10.17 -16.13 18.38
N VAL A 255 -10.25 -14.81 18.21
CA VAL A 255 -9.07 -13.98 17.94
C VAL A 255 -8.06 -14.05 19.09
N LYS A 256 -8.53 -13.97 20.35
CA LYS A 256 -7.68 -14.18 21.53
C LYS A 256 -7.01 -15.56 21.52
N SER A 257 -7.73 -16.60 21.13
CA SER A 257 -7.18 -17.97 21.04
C SER A 257 -6.07 -18.07 19.99
N VAL A 258 -6.24 -17.47 18.81
CA VAL A 258 -5.22 -17.45 17.74
C VAL A 258 -3.99 -16.68 18.20
N LEU A 259 -4.17 -15.50 18.81
CA LEU A 259 -3.07 -14.69 19.33
C LEU A 259 -2.28 -15.39 20.45
N ARG A 260 -2.94 -16.18 21.30
CA ARG A 260 -2.25 -17.02 22.31
C ARG A 260 -1.38 -18.09 21.66
N ASN A 261 -1.83 -18.62 20.52
CA ASN A 261 -1.14 -19.65 19.74
C ASN A 261 -0.05 -19.11 18.79
N TYR A 262 0.20 -17.80 18.75
CA TYR A 262 1.39 -17.27 18.06
C TYR A 262 2.66 -17.91 18.63
N SER A 263 3.63 -18.21 17.76
CA SER A 263 4.95 -18.63 18.21
C SER A 263 5.62 -17.52 19.02
N LEU A 264 6.61 -17.88 19.86
CA LEU A 264 7.34 -16.88 20.65
C LEU A 264 7.96 -15.76 19.78
N PRO A 265 8.59 -16.04 18.63
CA PRO A 265 9.05 -14.99 17.73
C PRO A 265 7.93 -14.08 17.21
N MET A 266 6.79 -14.65 16.78
CA MET A 266 5.64 -13.84 16.31
C MET A 266 5.07 -12.94 17.41
N LYS A 267 5.08 -13.38 18.67
CA LYS A 267 4.66 -12.55 19.82
C LYS A 267 5.57 -11.34 20.00
N ARG A 268 6.89 -11.51 19.81
CA ARG A 268 7.87 -10.41 19.86
C ARG A 268 7.68 -9.44 18.70
N ASP A 269 7.49 -9.96 17.49
CA ASP A 269 7.22 -9.15 16.31
C ASP A 269 5.96 -8.30 16.49
N ARG A 270 4.86 -8.91 16.98
CA ARG A 270 3.63 -8.20 17.32
C ARG A 270 3.82 -7.14 18.41
N ALA A 271 4.57 -7.45 19.46
CA ALA A 271 4.84 -6.51 20.54
C ALA A 271 5.65 -5.30 20.03
N TYR A 272 6.61 -5.54 19.13
CA TYR A 272 7.39 -4.49 18.49
C TYR A 272 6.54 -3.60 17.59
N GLU A 273 5.69 -4.17 16.74
CA GLU A 273 4.73 -3.41 15.93
C GLU A 273 3.82 -2.53 16.79
N LYS A 274 3.26 -3.08 17.87
CA LYS A 274 2.42 -2.32 18.81
C LYS A 274 3.18 -1.17 19.46
N THR A 275 4.41 -1.41 19.90
CA THR A 275 5.24 -0.38 20.52
C THR A 275 5.57 0.72 19.52
N PHE A 276 5.85 0.35 18.27
CA PHE A 276 6.08 1.30 17.19
C PHE A 276 4.85 2.17 16.94
N VAL A 277 3.65 1.57 16.83
CA VAL A 277 2.40 2.32 16.63
C VAL A 277 2.13 3.24 17.83
N LEU A 278 2.18 2.73 19.06
CA LEU A 278 1.95 3.52 20.27
C LEU A 278 2.90 4.72 20.39
N LYS A 279 4.16 4.56 19.98
CA LYS A 279 5.16 5.64 19.99
C LYS A 279 4.83 6.77 19.00
N HIS A 280 4.08 6.48 17.94
CA HIS A 280 3.79 7.44 16.88
C HIS A 280 2.30 7.77 16.72
N GLN A 281 1.43 7.28 17.60
CA GLN A 281 0.04 7.72 17.68
C GLN A 281 -0.06 9.18 18.13
N GLY A 282 -0.98 9.93 17.53
CA GLY A 282 -1.24 11.32 17.89
C GLY A 282 -2.15 12.02 16.89
N VAL A 283 -2.35 13.33 17.09
CA VAL A 283 -3.29 14.17 16.30
C VAL A 283 -3.04 14.13 14.79
N LEU A 284 -1.78 13.92 14.37
CA LEU A 284 -1.45 13.80 12.95
C LEU A 284 -2.05 12.53 12.33
N ASP A 285 -2.11 11.43 13.05
CA ASP A 285 -2.67 10.16 12.56
C ASP A 285 -4.16 10.31 12.28
N ASP A 286 -4.90 10.95 13.21
CA ASP A 286 -6.32 11.24 13.04
C ASP A 286 -6.57 12.20 11.85
N PHE A 287 -5.76 13.25 11.71
CA PHE A 287 -5.87 14.21 10.60
C PHE A 287 -5.59 13.55 9.25
N PHE A 288 -4.54 12.73 9.15
CA PHE A 288 -4.21 12.02 7.91
C PHE A 288 -5.23 10.91 7.62
N GLY A 289 -5.71 10.19 8.62
CA GLY A 289 -6.81 9.24 8.49
C GLY A 289 -8.08 9.91 7.92
N PHE A 290 -8.45 11.08 8.44
CA PHE A 290 -9.58 11.86 7.94
C PHE A 290 -9.38 12.34 6.50
N THR A 291 -8.22 12.93 6.19
CA THR A 291 -7.94 13.46 4.83
C THR A 291 -7.80 12.35 3.80
N ASN A 292 -7.20 11.21 4.14
CA ASN A 292 -7.16 10.02 3.28
C ASN A 292 -8.58 9.48 3.02
N ASN A 293 -9.41 9.40 4.06
CA ASN A 293 -10.81 9.02 3.92
C ASN A 293 -11.59 9.95 2.98
N LEU A 294 -11.38 11.27 3.09
CA LEU A 294 -11.97 12.24 2.15
C LEU A 294 -11.44 12.07 0.73
N PHE A 295 -10.13 11.85 0.56
CA PHE A 295 -9.52 11.61 -0.73
C PHE A 295 -10.11 10.37 -1.42
N LEU A 296 -10.20 9.24 -0.72
CA LEU A 296 -10.80 8.02 -1.25
C LEU A 296 -12.27 8.23 -1.65
N LYS A 297 -13.07 8.88 -0.79
CA LYS A 297 -14.47 9.22 -1.09
C LYS A 297 -14.61 10.15 -2.29
N SER A 298 -13.73 11.13 -2.43
CA SER A 298 -13.72 12.04 -3.59
C SER A 298 -13.44 11.32 -4.92
N ASN A 299 -12.75 10.18 -4.86
CA ASN A 299 -12.50 9.28 -5.99
C ASN A 299 -13.53 8.12 -6.06
N GLN A 300 -14.72 8.30 -5.45
CA GLN A 300 -15.82 7.32 -5.43
C GLN A 300 -15.42 5.94 -4.88
N GLN A 301 -14.46 5.89 -3.95
CA GLN A 301 -14.13 4.68 -3.21
C GLN A 301 -14.81 4.71 -1.85
N GLU A 302 -15.11 3.52 -1.33
CA GLU A 302 -15.45 3.40 0.08
C GLU A 302 -14.25 3.89 0.90
N GLY A 303 -14.54 4.69 1.92
CA GLY A 303 -13.54 5.32 2.77
C GLY A 303 -12.68 4.32 3.57
N SER A 304 -11.89 4.83 4.52
CA SER A 304 -10.93 4.05 5.32
C SER A 304 -11.53 2.93 6.21
N VAL A 305 -12.84 2.67 6.14
CA VAL A 305 -13.59 1.82 7.08
C VAL A 305 -13.93 0.43 6.53
N THR A 306 -13.74 0.14 5.24
CA THR A 306 -14.02 -1.23 4.73
C THR A 306 -12.77 -2.06 4.50
N TYR A 307 -12.19 -2.54 5.61
CA TYR A 307 -11.32 -3.74 5.63
C TYR A 307 -12.05 -4.99 5.07
N SER A 308 -13.37 -4.90 4.90
CA SER A 308 -14.20 -5.93 4.29
C SER A 308 -13.85 -6.21 2.82
N TYR A 309 -13.36 -5.26 2.01
CA TYR A 309 -13.21 -5.54 0.58
C TYR A 309 -11.99 -6.40 0.24
N PHE A 310 -10.83 -6.17 0.88
CA PHE A 310 -9.69 -7.10 0.72
C PHE A 310 -10.06 -8.50 1.22
N ILE A 311 -10.73 -8.61 2.36
CA ILE A 311 -11.20 -9.90 2.89
C ILE A 311 -12.22 -10.54 1.95
N ASN A 312 -13.14 -9.77 1.37
CA ASN A 312 -14.08 -10.27 0.37
C ASN A 312 -13.36 -10.86 -0.86
N LEU A 313 -12.34 -10.15 -1.38
CA LEU A 313 -11.50 -10.66 -2.47
C LEU A 313 -10.75 -11.94 -2.06
N LEU A 314 -10.12 -11.94 -0.89
CA LEU A 314 -9.37 -13.08 -0.35
C LEU A 314 -10.28 -14.31 -0.18
N LEU A 315 -11.43 -14.16 0.47
CA LEU A 315 -12.37 -15.27 0.72
C LEU A 315 -13.03 -15.77 -0.55
N ASN A 316 -13.18 -14.96 -1.60
CA ASN A 316 -13.68 -15.43 -2.89
C ASN A 316 -12.60 -16.09 -3.76
N TYR A 317 -11.32 -15.78 -3.50
CA TYR A 317 -10.18 -16.37 -4.21
C TYR A 317 -9.73 -17.70 -3.61
N GLU A 318 -9.58 -17.78 -2.29
CA GLU A 318 -9.14 -18.98 -1.60
C GLU A 318 -10.22 -20.08 -1.63
N ARG A 319 -9.80 -21.29 -1.99
CA ARG A 319 -10.64 -22.49 -1.94
C ARG A 319 -10.40 -23.16 -0.61
N VAL A 320 -11.40 -23.10 0.26
CA VAL A 320 -11.43 -23.69 1.60
C VAL A 320 -12.54 -24.70 1.65
#